data_AF-A0A0W0W1E9-F1
#
_entry.id   AF-A0A0W0W1E9-F1
#
_cell.length_a   1.000
_cell.length_b   1.000
_cell.length_c   1.000
_cell.angle_alpha   90.00
_cell.angle_beta   90.00
_cell.angle_gamma   90.00
#
_symmetry.space_group_name_H-M   'P 1'
#
loop_
_entity.id
_entity.type
_entity.pdbx_description
1 polymer ?
#
loop_
_entity_poly.entity_id
_entity_poly.type
_entity_poly.pdbx_seq_one_letter_code
_entity_poly.pdbx_strand_id
1 'polypeptide(L)' 'MLLALRDFIQREKMVSSEQMTRAFQIDEMALKPMLEFWLRKGIIKKCQPQVSCKSRCSRCRMPPEYYQIC' A
#
# COMPACT_ATOMS: atom_id res chain seq x y z
N MET A 1 -0.25 -14.66 -10.29
CA MET A 1 0.27 -13.28 -10.17
C MET A 1 -0.33 -12.53 -8.98
N LEU A 2 -1.67 -12.44 -8.84
CA LEU A 2 -2.33 -11.84 -7.66
C LEU A 2 -1.91 -12.46 -6.31
N LEU A 3 -1.74 -13.79 -6.27
CA LEU A 3 -1.23 -14.50 -5.08
C LEU A 3 0.19 -14.08 -4.71
N ALA A 4 1.07 -13.84 -5.70
CA ALA A 4 2.45 -13.40 -5.45
C ALA A 4 2.49 -11.99 -4.85
N LEU A 5 1.60 -11.09 -5.27
CA LEU A 5 1.47 -9.77 -4.65
C LEU A 5 0.99 -9.88 -3.21
N ARG A 6 0.01 -10.76 -2.94
CA ARG A 6 -0.46 -11.02 -1.58
C ARG A 6 0.65 -11.61 -0.70
N ASP A 7 1.39 -12.60 -1.20
CA ASP A 7 2.55 -13.19 -0.52
C ASP A 7 3.61 -12.13 -0.22
N PHE A 8 3.84 -11.21 -1.16
CA PHE A 8 4.77 -10.10 -0.97
C PHE A 8 4.32 -9.16 0.16
N ILE A 9 3.04 -8.76 0.17
CA ILE A 9 2.47 -7.95 1.26
C ILE A 9 2.57 -8.70 2.60
N GLN A 10 2.36 -10.02 2.60
CA GLN A 10 2.45 -10.86 3.79
C GLN A 10 3.89 -10.99 4.33
N ARG A 11 4.87 -11.14 3.44
CA ARG A 11 6.30 -11.22 3.79
C ARG A 11 6.83 -9.90 4.35
N GLU A 12 6.52 -8.81 3.66
CA GLU A 12 6.98 -7.47 4.05
C GLU A 12 6.17 -6.88 5.22
N LYS A 13 5.02 -7.50 5.56
CA LYS A 13 4.00 -7.05 6.53
C LYS A 13 3.32 -5.72 6.20
N MET A 14 4.06 -4.76 5.64
CA MET A 14 3.59 -3.44 5.28
C MET A 14 4.34 -2.96 4.04
N VAL A 15 3.60 -2.61 2.98
CA VAL A 15 4.17 -2.20 1.69
C VAL A 15 3.44 -0.99 1.12
N SER A 16 4.19 -0.09 0.50
CA SER A 16 3.63 1.06 -0.21
C SER A 16 3.21 0.71 -1.63
N SER A 17 2.29 1.50 -2.20
CA SER A 17 1.95 1.39 -3.64
C SER A 17 3.20 1.46 -4.51
N GLU A 18 4.11 2.39 -4.23
CA GLU A 18 5.36 2.58 -4.96
C GLU A 18 6.30 1.36 -4.87
N GLN A 19 6.40 0.72 -3.70
CA GLN A 19 7.19 -0.51 -3.55
C GLN A 19 6.62 -1.66 -4.39
N MET A 20 5.30 -1.81 -4.43
CA MET A 20 4.64 -2.83 -5.24
C MET A 20 4.83 -2.54 -6.74
N THR A 21 4.67 -1.29 -7.17
CA THR A 21 4.93 -0.84 -8.54
C THR A 21 6.36 -1.18 -8.97
N ARG A 22 7.37 -0.92 -8.11
CA ARG A 22 8.77 -1.24 -8.41
C ARG A 22 9.07 -2.74 -8.40
N ALA A 23 8.54 -3.48 -7.44
CA ALA A 23 8.82 -4.91 -7.29
C ALA A 23 8.18 -5.76 -8.40
N PHE A 24 6.99 -5.38 -8.86
CA PHE A 24 6.25 -6.12 -9.88
C PHE A 24 6.26 -5.45 -11.26
N GLN A 25 6.85 -4.26 -11.38
CA GLN A 25 6.84 -3.42 -12.59
C GLN A 25 5.42 -3.18 -13.14
N ILE A 26 4.44 -3.03 -12.23
CA ILE A 26 3.03 -2.78 -12.54
C ILE A 26 2.74 -1.31 -12.26
N ASP A 27 2.05 -0.63 -13.17
CA ASP A 27 1.66 0.76 -12.96
C ASP A 27 0.71 0.91 -11.77
N GLU A 28 0.82 2.01 -11.02
CA GLU A 28 -0.05 2.26 -9.87
C GLU A 28 -1.54 2.30 -10.29
N MET A 29 -1.84 2.78 -11.51
CA MET A 29 -3.20 2.77 -12.04
C MET A 29 -3.76 1.35 -12.21
N ALA A 30 -2.92 0.38 -12.56
CA ALA A 30 -3.30 -1.02 -12.67
C ALA A 30 -3.31 -1.75 -11.30
N LEU A 31 -2.46 -1.30 -10.37
CA LEU A 31 -2.38 -1.84 -9.01
C LEU A 31 -3.61 -1.44 -8.18
N LYS A 32 -4.11 -0.21 -8.34
CA LYS A 32 -5.30 0.32 -7.64
C LYS A 32 -6.51 -0.60 -7.67
N PRO A 33 -7.04 -1.03 -8.82
CA PRO A 33 -8.21 -1.91 -8.87
C PRO A 33 -7.94 -3.30 -8.25
N MET A 34 -6.70 -3.80 -8.31
CA MET A 34 -6.32 -5.06 -7.65
C MET A 34 -6.34 -4.93 -6.13
N LEU A 35 -5.77 -3.84 -5.61
CA LEU A 35 -5.78 -3.52 -4.18
C LEU A 35 -7.21 -3.25 -3.70
N GLU A 36 -8.01 -2.51 -4.45
CA GLU A 36 -9.43 -2.27 -4.13
C GLU A 36 -10.23 -3.57 -4.03
N PHE A 37 -9.99 -4.53 -4.92
CA PHE A 37 -10.63 -5.84 -4.82
C PHE A 37 -10.33 -6.54 -3.49
N TRP A 38 -9.08 -6.52 -3.05
CA TRP A 38 -8.71 -7.11 -1.75
C TRP A 38 -9.16 -6.29 -0.54
N LEU A 39 -9.20 -4.96 -0.66
CA LEU A 39 -9.75 -4.07 0.36
C LEU A 39 -11.23 -4.36 0.58
N ARG A 40 -12.01 -4.46 -0.50
CA ARG A 40 -13.43 -4.82 -0.46
C ARG A 40 -13.67 -6.20 0.14
N LYS A 41 -12.76 -7.15 -0.11
CA LYS A 41 -12.79 -8.48 0.49
C LYS A 41 -12.28 -8.53 1.93
N GLY A 42 -11.69 -7.44 2.45
CA GLY A 42 -11.06 -7.41 3.77
C GLY A 42 -9.81 -8.29 3.88
N ILE A 43 -9.13 -8.57 2.77
CA ILE A 43 -7.87 -9.35 2.76
C ILE A 43 -6.68 -8.46 3.11
N ILE A 44 -6.72 -7.20 2.69
CA ILE A 44 -5.73 -6.17 3.02
C ILE A 44 -6.41 -4.97 3.66
N LYS A 45 -5.67 -4.18 4.43
CA LYS A 45 -6.09 -2.91 5.00
C LYS A 45 -5.14 -1.80 4.57
N LYS A 46 -5.69 -0.61 4.29
CA LYS A 46 -4.89 0.60 4.13
C LYS A 46 -4.37 1.06 5.48
N CYS A 47 -3.06 1.09 5.64
CA CYS A 47 -2.38 1.84 6.70
C CYS A 47 -2.15 3.25 6.18
N GLN A 48 -3.17 4.11 6.26
CA GLN A 48 -2.85 5.52 6.24
C GLN A 48 -2.18 5.84 7.57
N PRO A 49 -0.96 6.42 7.58
CA PRO A 49 -0.48 7.05 8.79
C PRO A 49 -1.52 8.13 9.09
N GLN A 50 -2.35 7.90 10.12
CA GLN A 50 -3.20 8.94 10.68
C GLN A 50 -2.24 10.08 10.96
N VAL A 51 -2.39 11.18 10.23
CA VAL A 51 -1.44 12.30 10.24
C VAL A 51 -1.59 13.05 11.56
N SER A 52 -1.23 12.40 12.66
CA SER A 52 -0.86 13.02 13.93
C SER A 52 0.63 13.28 13.92
N CYS A 53 1.19 13.71 12.77
CA CYS A 53 2.52 14.31 12.75
C CYS A 53 2.41 15.67 13.47
N LYS A 54 2.44 15.65 14.81
CA LYS A 54 2.44 16.84 15.70
C LYS A 54 3.74 17.64 15.61
N SER A 55 4.63 17.33 14.67
CA SER A 55 5.92 17.96 14.52
C SER A 55 5.95 18.72 13.20
N ARG A 56 5.52 20.00 13.25
CA ARG A 56 5.91 21.19 12.46
C ARG A 56 6.62 21.05 11.09
N CYS A 57 6.43 19.96 10.35
CA CYS A 57 7.21 19.63 9.17
C CYS A 57 6.45 20.08 7.91
N SER A 58 6.67 21.32 7.50
CA SER A 58 6.06 21.93 6.30
C SER A 58 6.57 21.36 4.96
N ARG A 59 7.19 20.16 4.97
CA ARG A 59 7.91 19.59 3.82
C ARG A 59 7.46 18.19 3.40
N CYS A 60 6.52 17.56 4.11
CA CYS A 60 5.96 16.29 3.67
C CYS A 60 4.94 16.54 2.56
N ARG A 61 5.36 16.37 1.30
CA ARG A 61 4.58 16.81 0.14
C ARG A 61 3.31 15.98 -0.10
N MET A 62 3.32 14.67 0.16
CA MET A 62 2.15 13.79 0.35
C MET A 62 2.63 12.50 1.04
N PRO A 63 1.93 11.97 2.06
CA PRO A 63 2.31 10.68 2.65
C PRO A 63 1.99 9.54 1.67
N PRO A 64 2.91 8.58 1.45
CA PRO A 64 2.63 7.41 0.63
C PRO A 64 1.53 6.54 1.25
N GLU A 65 0.72 5.91 0.39
CA GLU A 65 -0.29 4.95 0.81
C GLU A 65 0.36 3.59 1.14
N TYR A 66 0.19 3.12 2.38
CA TYR A 66 0.67 1.80 2.80
C TYR A 66 -0.48 0.80 2.93
N TYR A 67 -0.14 -0.47 2.69
CA TYR A 67 -1.05 -1.60 2.71
C TYR A 67 -0.45 -2.73 3.55
N GLN A 68 -1.29 -3.39 4.36
CA GLN A 68 -0.92 -4.56 5.15
C GLN A 68 -1.96 -5.67 5.02
N ILE A 69 -1.59 -6.92 5.31
CA ILE A 69 -2.56 -8.01 5.45
C ILE A 69 -3.45 -7.75 6.67
N CYS A 70 -4.75 -8.01 6.49
CA CYS A 70 -5.82 -7.69 7.43
C CYS A 70 -5.87 -8.60 8.66
#